data_AF-A0A2H0YVC2-F1
#
_entry.id   AF-A0A2H0YVC2-F1
#
_cell.length_a   1.000
_cell.length_b   1.000
_cell.length_c   1.000
_cell.angle_alpha   90.00
_cell.angle_beta   90.00
_cell.angle_gamma   90.00
#
_symmetry.space_group_name_H-M   'P 1'
#
loop_
_entity.id
_entity.type
_entity.pdbx_description
1 polymer ?
#
loop_
_entity_poly.entity_id
_entity_poly.type
_entity_poly.pdbx_seq_one_letter_code
_entity_poly.pdbx_strand_id
1 'polypeptide(L)'
;MEISPHPDSEKKSQDQIQKRQRIITGTLVFVGLAAFTFGIFRIIGTINSPFKMKSTEITETSFLLNSSQEAEIDQLRNKDTDNDGLSDFDELYSYKTSPYVRDSDSDGFNDKEEVDSGNDPNCPRDQNCSVTQTTPLEEATLPAQGELSSEDLRTTLKNLGAPANLVDTMDDATLQQVYEQTLAETGVTTDQLTNTGEVPSNLEELVPSDTSSQAITLEMLQSLDAAQLRSLLQQSGVDEATLSQVDDATLEALYQQALGE
;
A
#
# COMPACT_ATOMS: atom_id res chain seq x y z
N MET A 1 -33.85 -9.33 97.76
CA MET A 1 -34.12 -8.11 96.97
C MET A 1 -33.48 -8.36 95.61
N GLU A 2 -34.22 -9.03 94.73
CA GLU A 2 -33.78 -9.38 93.38
C GLU A 2 -33.97 -8.15 92.49
N ILE A 3 -32.88 -7.59 91.97
CA ILE A 3 -32.93 -6.47 91.04
C ILE A 3 -33.11 -7.08 89.65
N SER A 4 -34.35 -7.16 89.17
CA SER A 4 -34.62 -7.53 87.78
C SER A 4 -34.01 -6.48 86.83
N PRO A 5 -33.28 -6.88 85.77
CA PRO A 5 -32.79 -5.94 84.79
C PRO A 5 -33.95 -5.34 84.00
N HIS A 6 -33.95 -4.01 83.90
CA HIS A 6 -35.00 -3.23 83.27
C HIS A 6 -34.97 -3.40 81.73
N PRO A 7 -36.10 -3.73 81.07
CA PRO A 7 -36.16 -4.14 79.66
C PRO A 7 -35.81 -3.04 78.63
N ASP A 8 -35.63 -1.80 79.08
CA ASP A 8 -35.34 -0.66 78.20
C ASP A 8 -33.87 -0.57 77.75
N SER A 9 -32.93 -1.25 78.43
CA SER A 9 -31.49 -1.15 78.09
C SER A 9 -31.10 -1.99 76.88
N GLU A 10 -31.67 -3.18 76.72
CA GLU A 10 -31.37 -4.10 75.60
C GLU A 10 -31.95 -3.59 74.28
N LYS A 11 -33.17 -3.04 74.31
CA LYS A 11 -33.83 -2.51 73.11
C LYS A 11 -33.09 -1.29 72.55
N LYS A 12 -32.56 -0.43 73.43
CA LYS A 12 -31.75 0.73 73.06
C LYS A 12 -30.37 0.32 72.50
N SER A 13 -29.78 -0.75 73.01
CA SER A 13 -28.51 -1.29 72.52
C SER A 13 -28.64 -1.90 71.11
N GLN A 14 -29.68 -2.71 70.87
CA GLN A 14 -29.90 -3.31 69.55
C GLN A 14 -30.27 -2.28 68.48
N ASP A 15 -31.07 -1.26 68.82
CA ASP A 15 -31.39 -0.17 67.89
C ASP A 15 -30.14 0.64 67.50
N GLN A 16 -29.21 0.84 68.43
CA GLN A 16 -27.91 1.49 68.15
C GLN A 16 -27.02 0.64 67.23
N ILE A 17 -27.02 -0.69 67.39
CA ILE A 17 -26.27 -1.61 66.53
C ILE A 17 -26.86 -1.60 65.11
N GLN A 18 -28.19 -1.69 64.97
CA GLN A 18 -28.86 -1.66 63.66
C GLN A 18 -28.68 -0.30 62.97
N LYS A 19 -28.72 0.81 63.71
CA LYS A 19 -28.48 2.15 63.17
C LYS A 19 -27.04 2.30 62.67
N ARG A 20 -26.03 1.80 63.40
CA ARG A 20 -24.62 1.79 62.96
C ARG A 20 -24.40 0.89 61.74
N GLN A 21 -25.02 -0.29 61.72
CA GLN A 21 -24.90 -1.22 60.59
C GLN A 21 -25.49 -0.63 59.30
N ARG A 22 -26.64 0.05 59.39
CA ARG A 22 -27.25 0.76 58.24
C ARG A 22 -26.41 1.93 57.73
N ILE A 23 -25.72 2.64 58.63
CA ILE A 23 -24.77 3.68 58.24
C ILE A 23 -23.58 3.05 57.49
N ILE A 24 -23.02 1.95 58.00
CA ILE A 24 -21.87 1.28 57.37
C ILE A 24 -22.23 0.72 55.99
N THR A 25 -23.35 0.00 55.86
CA THR A 25 -23.79 -0.48 54.54
C THR A 25 -24.12 0.66 53.58
N GLY A 26 -24.72 1.74 54.07
CA GLY A 26 -24.92 2.96 53.28
C GLY A 26 -23.62 3.57 52.75
N THR A 27 -22.59 3.66 53.60
CA THR A 27 -21.27 4.17 53.18
C THR A 27 -20.58 3.26 52.17
N LEU A 28 -20.67 1.93 52.34
CA LEU A 28 -20.07 0.97 51.40
C LEU A 28 -20.73 1.04 50.02
N VAL A 29 -22.07 1.13 49.97
CA VAL A 29 -22.81 1.29 48.70
C VAL A 29 -22.46 2.61 48.02
N PHE A 30 -22.35 3.70 48.79
CA PHE A 30 -21.98 5.01 48.24
C PHE A 30 -20.55 5.02 47.67
N VAL A 31 -19.58 4.44 48.39
CA VAL A 31 -18.18 4.35 47.90
C VAL A 31 -18.10 3.45 46.66
N GLY A 32 -18.85 2.35 46.63
CA GLY A 32 -18.94 1.49 45.45
C GLY A 32 -19.50 2.21 44.21
N LEU A 33 -20.60 2.96 44.39
CA LEU A 33 -21.19 3.80 43.32
C LEU A 33 -20.24 4.91 42.87
N ALA A 34 -19.55 5.56 43.79
CA ALA A 34 -18.56 6.60 43.48
C ALA A 34 -17.37 6.03 42.68
N ALA A 35 -16.85 4.87 43.06
CA ALA A 35 -15.78 4.20 42.34
C ALA A 35 -16.21 3.74 40.94
N PHE A 36 -17.43 3.22 40.81
CA PHE A 36 -17.99 2.79 39.53
C PHE A 36 -18.21 3.96 38.56
N THR A 37 -18.80 5.06 39.05
CA THR A 37 -19.00 6.28 38.25
C THR A 37 -17.68 6.94 37.86
N PHE A 38 -16.69 6.99 38.76
CA PHE A 38 -15.35 7.49 38.46
C PHE A 38 -14.61 6.60 37.45
N GLY A 39 -14.78 5.27 37.55
CA GLY A 39 -14.23 4.30 36.59
C GLY A 39 -14.80 4.48 35.18
N ILE A 40 -16.13 4.57 35.06
CA ILE A 40 -16.81 4.85 33.78
C ILE A 40 -16.33 6.19 33.20
N PHE A 41 -16.24 7.23 34.02
CA PHE A 41 -15.78 8.56 33.58
C PHE A 41 -14.33 8.53 33.05
N ARG A 42 -13.43 7.77 33.68
CA ARG A 42 -12.03 7.60 33.23
C ARG A 42 -11.93 6.81 31.92
N ILE A 43 -12.75 5.78 31.74
CA ILE A 43 -12.79 4.97 30.52
C ILE A 43 -13.32 5.79 29.34
N ILE A 44 -14.44 6.51 29.51
CA ILE A 44 -14.99 7.40 28.47
C ILE A 44 -13.98 8.49 28.09
N GLY A 45 -13.27 9.07 29.07
CA GLY A 45 -12.24 10.08 28.81
C GLY A 45 -11.01 9.56 28.05
N THR A 46 -10.65 8.28 28.23
CA THR A 46 -9.47 7.67 27.59
C THR A 46 -9.80 7.18 26.18
N ILE A 47 -11.01 6.65 25.95
CA ILE A 47 -11.49 6.19 24.63
C ILE A 47 -11.70 7.36 23.65
N ASN A 48 -12.04 8.56 24.14
CA ASN A 48 -12.18 9.74 23.27
C ASN A 48 -10.84 10.44 22.94
N SER A 49 -9.71 10.01 23.51
CA SER A 49 -8.41 10.64 23.26
C SER A 49 -7.75 10.24 21.91
N PRO A 50 -7.83 8.99 21.41
CA PRO A 50 -7.28 8.64 20.10
C PRO A 50 -8.18 9.03 18.91
N PHE A 51 -9.48 9.30 19.10
CA PHE A 51 -10.43 9.59 18.00
C PHE A 51 -10.80 11.06 17.82
N LYS A 52 -10.05 12.00 18.42
CA LYS A 52 -10.09 13.40 17.96
C LYS A 52 -9.31 13.53 16.66
N MET A 53 -9.75 12.84 15.62
CA MET A 53 -9.45 13.29 14.28
C MET A 53 -10.17 14.63 14.13
N LYS A 54 -9.39 15.68 13.94
CA LYS A 54 -9.90 16.91 13.37
C LYS A 54 -10.47 16.48 12.02
N SER A 55 -11.79 16.31 11.95
CA SER A 55 -12.51 16.19 10.69
C SER A 55 -12.31 17.51 9.98
N THR A 56 -11.16 17.66 9.33
CA THR A 56 -10.96 18.62 8.26
C THR A 56 -11.96 18.19 7.22
N GLU A 57 -13.09 18.87 7.29
CA GLU A 57 -14.19 18.85 6.37
C GLU A 57 -13.62 18.85 4.94
N ILE A 58 -13.82 17.73 4.27
CA ILE A 58 -13.54 17.53 2.85
C ILE A 58 -14.51 18.45 2.10
N THR A 59 -14.17 19.73 2.01
CA THR A 59 -14.77 20.72 1.09
C THR A 59 -13.82 21.90 0.82
N GLU A 60 -12.74 22.12 1.59
CA GLU A 60 -11.74 23.18 1.31
C GLU A 60 -10.28 22.69 1.31
N THR A 61 -10.02 21.44 0.92
CA THR A 61 -8.67 20.86 0.87
C THR A 61 -7.80 21.34 -0.29
N SER A 62 -8.28 22.21 -1.19
CA SER A 62 -7.47 22.77 -2.27
C SER A 62 -6.69 24.04 -1.90
N PHE A 63 -6.90 24.64 -0.72
CA PHE A 63 -6.27 25.94 -0.41
C PHE A 63 -5.29 25.92 0.77
N LEU A 64 -5.37 24.97 1.71
CA LEU A 64 -4.47 24.95 2.89
C LEU A 64 -3.27 23.98 2.79
N LEU A 65 -3.08 23.29 1.65
CA LEU A 65 -1.95 22.37 1.44
C LEU A 65 -0.63 23.06 1.06
N ASN A 66 -0.63 24.34 0.68
CA ASN A 66 0.57 24.96 0.12
C ASN A 66 1.67 25.25 1.15
N SER A 67 1.36 25.65 2.40
CA SER A 67 2.42 26.18 3.27
C SER A 67 3.39 25.13 3.83
N SER A 68 2.95 23.87 4.02
CA SER A 68 3.85 22.79 4.47
C SER A 68 4.51 22.06 3.33
N GLN A 69 3.84 21.98 2.17
CA GLN A 69 4.37 21.32 0.98
C GLN A 69 5.40 22.19 0.25
N GLU A 70 5.23 23.52 0.26
CA GLU A 70 6.22 24.46 -0.27
C GLU A 70 7.58 24.30 0.43
N ALA A 71 7.60 24.12 1.75
CA ALA A 71 8.85 23.94 2.51
C ALA A 71 9.57 22.63 2.17
N GLU A 72 8.83 21.56 1.89
CA GLU A 72 9.41 20.26 1.50
C GLU A 72 9.91 20.28 0.06
N ILE A 73 9.16 20.90 -0.85
CA ILE A 73 9.58 21.13 -2.23
C ILE A 73 10.84 22.01 -2.28
N ASP A 74 10.91 23.06 -1.46
CA ASP A 74 12.09 23.91 -1.36
C ASP A 74 13.31 23.15 -0.84
N GLN A 75 13.13 22.15 0.03
CA GLN A 75 14.24 21.28 0.45
C GLN A 75 14.76 20.46 -0.73
N LEU A 76 13.88 19.86 -1.53
CA LEU A 76 14.27 19.07 -2.71
C LEU A 76 14.99 19.95 -3.76
N ARG A 77 14.57 21.20 -3.93
CA ARG A 77 15.22 22.15 -4.86
C ARG A 77 16.64 22.53 -4.46
N ASN A 78 16.97 22.41 -3.17
CA ASN A 78 18.29 22.77 -2.63
C ASN A 78 19.14 21.54 -2.28
N LYS A 79 18.60 20.34 -2.47
CA LYS A 79 19.25 19.07 -2.18
C LYS A 79 19.67 18.42 -3.49
N ASP A 80 20.87 17.87 -3.49
CA ASP A 80 21.49 17.11 -4.57
C ASP A 80 22.13 15.91 -3.86
N THR A 81 21.48 14.75 -3.97
CA THR A 81 21.73 13.60 -3.07
C THR A 81 22.88 12.72 -3.53
N ASP A 82 23.09 12.61 -4.84
CA ASP A 82 24.19 11.84 -5.44
C ASP A 82 25.36 12.72 -5.91
N ASN A 83 25.18 14.04 -5.82
CA ASN A 83 26.15 15.09 -6.09
C ASN A 83 26.52 15.21 -7.57
N ASP A 84 25.65 14.81 -8.51
CA ASP A 84 25.91 14.92 -9.94
C ASP A 84 25.77 16.37 -10.47
N GLY A 85 25.09 17.24 -9.72
CA GLY A 85 24.86 18.65 -10.04
C GLY A 85 23.45 18.97 -10.53
N LEU A 86 22.53 18.01 -10.55
CA LEU A 86 21.08 18.21 -10.60
C LEU A 86 20.52 18.25 -9.16
N SER A 87 19.41 18.97 -8.97
CA SER A 87 18.71 18.92 -7.68
C SER A 87 17.78 17.71 -7.64
N ASP A 88 17.55 17.12 -6.46
CA ASP A 88 16.57 16.03 -6.25
C ASP A 88 15.20 16.42 -6.85
N PHE A 89 14.85 17.71 -6.80
CA PHE A 89 13.65 18.23 -7.43
C PHE A 89 13.68 18.12 -8.95
N ASP A 90 14.76 18.53 -9.60
CA ASP A 90 14.88 18.48 -11.05
C ASP A 90 14.90 17.03 -11.56
N GLU A 91 15.58 16.14 -10.86
CA GLU A 91 15.61 14.72 -11.17
C GLU A 91 14.22 14.10 -11.09
N LEU A 92 13.49 14.29 -9.98
CA LEU A 92 12.17 13.70 -9.80
C LEU A 92 11.08 14.31 -10.70
N TYR A 93 11.13 15.63 -10.93
CA TYR A 93 10.03 16.34 -11.57
C TYR A 93 10.30 16.74 -13.02
N SER A 94 11.55 17.03 -13.39
CA SER A 94 11.91 17.49 -14.74
C SER A 94 12.44 16.36 -15.61
N TYR A 95 13.42 15.60 -15.13
CA TYR A 95 14.17 14.62 -15.95
C TYR A 95 13.76 13.17 -15.72
N LYS A 96 13.02 12.87 -14.65
CA LYS A 96 12.59 11.50 -14.27
C LYS A 96 13.74 10.54 -14.03
N THR A 97 14.88 11.07 -13.61
CA THR A 97 16.08 10.35 -13.20
C THR A 97 16.04 10.02 -11.70
N SER A 98 17.05 9.28 -11.22
CA SER A 98 17.13 8.80 -9.85
C SER A 98 18.03 9.69 -8.97
N PRO A 99 17.50 10.35 -7.91
CA PRO A 99 18.30 11.20 -7.00
C PRO A 99 19.43 10.50 -6.23
N TYR A 100 19.49 9.17 -6.31
CA TYR A 100 20.48 8.38 -5.57
C TYR A 100 21.57 7.81 -6.48
N VAL A 101 21.51 8.07 -7.79
CA VAL A 101 22.39 7.46 -8.78
C VAL A 101 22.76 8.51 -9.82
N ARG A 102 24.04 8.89 -9.84
CA ARG A 102 24.56 9.95 -10.71
C ARG A 102 24.34 9.70 -12.21
N ASP A 103 24.17 8.44 -12.59
CA ASP A 103 24.09 7.93 -13.95
C ASP A 103 22.89 6.97 -13.98
N SER A 104 21.71 7.51 -14.30
CA SER A 104 20.43 6.84 -14.15
C SER A 104 20.21 5.72 -15.14
N ASP A 105 20.82 5.81 -16.33
CA ASP A 105 20.74 4.79 -17.36
C ASP A 105 21.97 3.85 -17.42
N SER A 106 22.98 4.14 -16.60
CA SER A 106 24.19 3.35 -16.39
C SER A 106 25.08 3.22 -17.63
N ASP A 107 25.12 4.24 -18.49
CA ASP A 107 25.95 4.26 -19.70
C ASP A 107 27.37 4.83 -19.50
N GLY A 108 27.64 5.35 -18.30
CA GLY A 108 28.93 5.90 -17.88
C GLY A 108 29.00 7.43 -17.92
N PHE A 109 27.91 8.12 -18.25
CA PHE A 109 27.79 9.57 -18.15
C PHE A 109 26.80 9.96 -17.07
N ASN A 110 27.06 11.07 -16.37
CA ASN A 110 26.12 11.49 -15.35
C ASN A 110 24.94 12.27 -15.95
N ASP A 111 23.79 12.21 -15.28
CA ASP A 111 22.54 12.80 -15.73
C ASP A 111 22.71 14.30 -16.03
N LYS A 112 23.45 15.01 -15.17
CA LYS A 112 23.80 16.43 -15.39
C LYS A 112 24.58 16.70 -16.68
N GLU A 113 25.60 15.90 -17.00
CA GLU A 113 26.41 16.03 -18.22
C GLU A 113 25.58 15.78 -19.47
N GLU A 114 24.65 14.84 -19.39
CA GLU A 114 23.75 14.51 -20.47
C GLU A 114 22.73 15.62 -20.72
N VAL A 115 22.11 16.14 -19.66
CA VAL A 115 21.23 17.30 -19.70
C VAL A 115 21.94 18.53 -20.28
N ASP A 116 23.17 18.83 -19.84
CA ASP A 116 23.96 19.96 -20.36
C ASP A 116 24.31 19.80 -21.84
N SER A 117 24.44 18.55 -22.28
CA SER A 117 24.74 18.19 -23.68
C SER A 117 23.47 18.04 -24.54
N GLY A 118 22.28 18.18 -23.94
CA GLY A 118 20.98 18.01 -24.61
C GLY A 118 20.62 16.57 -24.97
N ASN A 119 21.20 15.60 -24.28
CA ASN A 119 20.80 14.18 -24.37
C ASN A 119 19.72 13.88 -23.33
N ASP A 120 19.09 12.72 -23.45
CA ASP A 120 18.11 12.22 -22.48
C ASP A 120 18.86 11.41 -21.41
N PRO A 121 18.85 11.84 -20.12
CA PRO A 121 19.59 11.18 -19.04
C PRO A 121 18.99 9.83 -18.60
N ASN A 122 17.92 9.36 -19.26
CA ASN A 122 17.40 8.00 -19.08
C ASN A 122 17.66 7.14 -20.33
N CYS A 123 18.46 7.63 -21.27
CA CYS A 123 18.70 6.97 -22.54
C CYS A 123 20.20 6.75 -22.81
N PRO A 124 20.67 5.50 -22.71
CA PRO A 124 22.07 5.21 -22.94
C PRO A 124 22.51 5.69 -24.32
N ARG A 125 23.67 6.35 -24.43
CA ARG A 125 24.15 6.97 -25.69
C ARG A 125 24.27 6.02 -26.89
N ASP A 126 24.46 4.73 -26.62
CA ASP A 126 24.54 3.68 -27.64
C ASP A 126 23.17 3.05 -27.96
N GLN A 127 22.07 3.61 -27.44
CA GLN A 127 20.69 3.17 -27.65
C GLN A 127 19.82 4.27 -28.26
N ASN A 128 18.72 3.85 -28.90
CA ASN A 128 17.73 4.76 -29.45
C ASN A 128 16.46 4.70 -28.62
N CYS A 129 16.35 5.60 -27.64
CA CYS A 129 15.18 5.71 -26.77
C CYS A 129 14.15 6.72 -27.29
N SER A 130 14.32 7.21 -28.52
CA SER A 130 13.30 8.00 -29.21
C SER A 130 12.15 7.09 -29.64
N VAL A 131 11.22 6.83 -28.72
CA VAL A 131 9.88 6.39 -29.09
C VAL A 131 9.10 7.61 -29.60
N THR A 132 9.53 8.15 -30.74
CA THR A 132 8.72 9.13 -31.47
C THR A 132 7.74 8.36 -32.35
N GLN A 133 6.45 8.55 -32.06
CA GLN A 133 5.37 8.19 -32.98
C GLN A 133 5.73 8.61 -34.42
N THR A 134 5.41 7.76 -35.39
CA THR A 134 5.44 8.01 -36.84
C THR A 134 6.82 8.18 -37.50
N THR A 135 7.46 7.06 -37.77
CA THR A 135 8.09 6.83 -39.09
C THR A 135 7.61 5.47 -39.62
N PRO A 136 6.90 5.43 -40.77
CA PRO A 136 6.49 4.19 -41.39
C PRO A 136 7.70 3.31 -41.68
N LEU A 137 7.65 2.09 -41.13
CA LEU A 137 8.27 0.86 -41.59
C LEU A 137 9.03 1.02 -42.91
N GLU A 138 10.34 1.19 -42.85
CA GLU A 138 11.19 0.58 -43.88
C GLU A 138 11.38 -0.87 -43.47
N GLU A 139 10.34 -1.64 -43.79
CA GLU A 139 10.38 -3.03 -44.23
C GLU A 139 11.46 -3.91 -43.57
N ALA A 140 11.40 -4.03 -42.25
CA ALA A 140 11.64 -5.34 -41.66
C ALA A 140 10.45 -6.19 -42.12
N THR A 141 10.66 -7.01 -43.14
CA THR A 141 9.75 -8.10 -43.48
C THR A 141 9.60 -8.99 -42.24
N LEU A 142 8.62 -8.70 -41.39
CA LEU A 142 8.15 -9.66 -40.41
C LEU A 142 7.65 -10.88 -41.20
N PRO A 143 8.08 -12.10 -40.86
CA PRO A 143 7.54 -13.29 -41.49
C PRO A 143 6.04 -13.32 -41.21
N ALA A 144 5.27 -13.21 -42.30
CA ALA A 144 3.84 -13.42 -42.28
C ALA A 144 3.57 -14.84 -41.79
N GLN A 145 2.72 -14.95 -40.76
CA GLN A 145 2.02 -16.19 -40.38
C GLN A 145 2.95 -17.33 -39.94
N GLY A 146 3.46 -17.28 -38.72
CA GLY A 146 4.18 -18.38 -38.09
C GLY A 146 4.64 -18.00 -36.71
N GLU A 147 4.60 -18.96 -35.78
CA GLU A 147 5.05 -18.85 -34.38
C GLU A 147 6.24 -17.90 -34.23
N LEU A 148 6.12 -16.85 -33.39
CA LEU A 148 7.29 -16.09 -32.97
C LEU A 148 8.28 -17.12 -32.40
N SER A 149 9.47 -17.19 -32.97
CA SER A 149 10.48 -18.13 -32.49
C SER A 149 10.88 -17.73 -31.07
N SER A 150 11.35 -18.68 -30.27
CA SER A 150 11.84 -18.39 -28.92
C SER A 150 12.93 -17.32 -28.93
N GLU A 151 13.72 -17.23 -30.01
CA GLU A 151 14.75 -16.20 -30.21
C GLU A 151 14.16 -14.80 -30.44
N ASP A 152 13.08 -14.71 -31.21
CA ASP A 152 12.35 -13.46 -31.43
C ASP A 152 11.66 -13.00 -30.14
N LEU A 153 11.13 -13.94 -29.35
CA LEU A 153 10.56 -13.66 -28.04
C LEU A 153 11.63 -13.15 -27.06
N ARG A 154 12.82 -13.75 -27.03
CA ARG A 154 13.94 -13.26 -26.20
C ARG A 154 14.34 -11.85 -26.57
N THR A 155 14.51 -11.59 -27.87
CA THR A 155 14.88 -10.27 -28.37
C THR A 155 13.82 -9.23 -28.03
N THR A 156 12.55 -9.58 -28.20
CA THR A 156 11.42 -8.72 -27.86
C THR A 156 11.38 -8.41 -26.36
N LEU A 157 11.53 -9.43 -25.51
CA LEU A 157 11.52 -9.24 -24.05
C LEU A 157 12.68 -8.37 -23.57
N LYS A 158 13.88 -8.56 -24.10
CA LYS A 158 15.05 -7.70 -23.79
C LYS A 158 14.80 -6.24 -24.19
N ASN A 159 14.22 -6.01 -25.38
CA ASN A 159 13.89 -4.66 -25.86
C ASN A 159 12.77 -4.00 -25.04
N LEU A 160 11.88 -4.80 -24.43
CA LEU A 160 10.86 -4.32 -23.49
C LEU A 160 11.40 -4.07 -22.07
N GLY A 161 12.72 -4.20 -21.87
CA GLY A 161 13.36 -3.96 -20.58
C GLY A 161 13.37 -5.17 -19.65
N ALA A 162 13.06 -6.37 -20.15
CA ALA A 162 13.21 -7.58 -19.34
C ALA A 162 14.72 -7.84 -19.07
N PRO A 163 15.08 -8.16 -17.82
CA PRO A 163 16.48 -8.32 -17.43
C PRO A 163 17.12 -9.46 -18.23
N ALA A 164 18.19 -9.16 -18.97
CA ALA A 164 18.80 -10.09 -19.92
C ALA A 164 19.25 -11.41 -19.27
N ASN A 165 19.71 -11.36 -18.02
CA ASN A 165 20.08 -12.55 -17.26
C ASN A 165 18.90 -13.49 -16.98
N LEU A 166 17.68 -12.96 -16.85
CA LEU A 166 16.47 -13.76 -16.68
C LEU A 166 16.04 -14.34 -18.02
N VAL A 167 15.98 -13.48 -19.04
CA VAL A 167 15.54 -13.88 -20.39
C VAL A 167 16.47 -14.90 -21.00
N ASP A 168 17.79 -14.81 -20.78
CA ASP A 168 18.78 -15.76 -21.32
C ASP A 168 18.84 -17.09 -20.56
N THR A 169 18.35 -17.14 -19.32
CA THR A 169 18.36 -18.35 -18.50
C THR A 169 17.07 -19.16 -18.59
N MET A 170 15.97 -18.56 -19.09
CA MET A 170 14.74 -19.27 -19.39
C MET A 170 14.96 -20.26 -20.54
N ASP A 171 14.45 -21.48 -20.44
CA ASP A 171 14.45 -22.42 -21.54
C ASP A 171 13.39 -22.05 -22.59
N ASP A 172 13.62 -22.45 -23.85
CA ASP A 172 12.74 -22.09 -24.97
C ASP A 172 11.30 -22.58 -24.78
N ALA A 173 11.11 -23.74 -24.14
CA ALA A 173 9.79 -24.32 -23.91
C ALA A 173 8.99 -23.52 -22.86
N THR A 174 9.64 -23.12 -21.77
CA THR A 174 9.05 -22.23 -20.76
C THR A 174 8.74 -20.85 -21.35
N LEU A 175 9.62 -20.32 -22.20
CA LEU A 175 9.42 -19.01 -22.83
C LEU A 175 8.19 -19.01 -23.75
N GLN A 176 8.06 -20.06 -24.55
CA GLN A 176 6.90 -20.26 -25.42
C GLN A 176 5.63 -20.51 -24.61
N GLN A 177 5.70 -21.31 -23.55
CA GLN A 177 4.56 -21.57 -22.67
C GLN A 177 4.06 -20.30 -21.97
N VAL A 178 4.95 -19.47 -21.45
CA VAL A 178 4.60 -18.19 -20.80
C VAL A 178 3.96 -17.25 -21.81
N TYR A 179 4.48 -17.18 -23.03
CA TYR A 179 3.90 -16.40 -24.10
C TYR A 179 2.48 -16.87 -24.46
N GLU A 180 2.29 -18.17 -24.69
CA GLU A 180 0.97 -18.76 -24.99
C GLU A 180 -0.03 -18.57 -23.85
N GLN A 181 0.43 -18.71 -22.60
CA GLN A 181 -0.40 -18.45 -21.42
C GLN A 181 -0.81 -16.98 -21.32
N THR A 182 0.12 -16.06 -21.59
CA THR A 182 -0.16 -14.61 -21.58
C THR A 182 -1.17 -14.24 -22.66
N LEU A 183 -1.07 -14.83 -23.86
CA LEU A 183 -2.07 -14.65 -24.91
C LEU A 183 -3.46 -15.16 -24.49
N ALA A 184 -3.50 -16.30 -23.79
CA ALA A 184 -4.75 -16.88 -23.30
C ALA A 184 -5.41 -16.05 -22.18
N GLU A 185 -4.62 -15.43 -21.31
CA GLU A 185 -5.11 -14.62 -20.18
C GLU A 185 -5.47 -13.18 -20.57
N THR A 186 -4.70 -12.57 -21.47
CA THR A 186 -4.94 -11.18 -21.91
C THR A 186 -5.93 -11.09 -23.07
N GLY A 187 -6.14 -12.18 -23.82
CA GLY A 187 -6.99 -12.21 -25.01
C GLY A 187 -6.45 -11.38 -26.18
N VAL A 188 -5.25 -10.81 -26.06
CA VAL A 188 -4.63 -9.97 -27.09
C VAL A 188 -3.99 -10.90 -28.12
N THR A 189 -4.64 -11.08 -29.27
CA THR A 189 -4.03 -11.79 -30.40
C THR A 189 -3.06 -10.87 -31.14
N THR A 190 -2.06 -11.44 -31.82
CA THR A 190 -1.09 -10.71 -32.66
C THR A 190 -1.75 -9.82 -33.73
N ASP A 191 -3.01 -10.09 -34.11
CA ASP A 191 -3.77 -9.22 -35.01
C ASP A 191 -4.11 -7.85 -34.38
N GLN A 192 -4.24 -7.77 -33.05
CA GLN A 192 -4.52 -6.51 -32.33
C GLN A 192 -3.29 -5.62 -32.15
N LEU A 193 -2.10 -6.11 -32.50
CA LEU A 193 -0.85 -5.35 -32.47
C LEU A 193 -0.44 -4.85 -33.87
N THR A 194 -1.25 -5.11 -34.91
CA THR A 194 -1.00 -4.57 -36.25
C THR A 194 -1.61 -3.18 -36.41
N ASN A 195 -0.76 -2.17 -36.29
CA ASN A 195 -0.87 -0.83 -36.84
C ASN A 195 -2.22 -0.47 -37.49
N THR A 196 -3.12 0.09 -36.70
CA THR A 196 -3.97 1.18 -37.18
C THR A 196 -3.69 2.37 -36.27
N GLY A 197 -2.95 3.34 -36.80
CA GLY A 197 -2.73 4.66 -36.19
C GLY A 197 -4.00 5.52 -36.19
N GLU A 198 -5.15 4.90 -35.93
CA GLU A 198 -6.40 5.57 -35.63
C GLU A 198 -6.70 5.22 -34.19
N VAL A 199 -6.59 6.23 -33.31
CA VAL A 199 -7.23 6.20 -32.00
C VAL A 199 -8.70 5.94 -32.27
N PRO A 200 -9.27 4.75 -31.97
CA PRO A 200 -10.70 4.56 -32.13
C PRO A 200 -11.37 5.65 -31.28
N SER A 201 -12.30 6.40 -31.88
CA SER A 201 -13.01 7.53 -31.26
C SER A 201 -13.94 7.12 -30.11
N ASN A 202 -13.69 5.96 -29.51
CA ASN A 202 -14.52 5.24 -28.55
C ASN A 202 -13.68 4.81 -27.33
N LEU A 203 -12.56 5.49 -27.05
CA LEU A 203 -11.75 5.26 -25.85
C LEU A 203 -12.44 5.67 -24.53
N GLU A 204 -13.69 6.11 -24.59
CA GLU A 204 -14.57 6.27 -23.42
C GLU A 204 -15.37 5.01 -23.05
N GLU A 205 -15.26 3.90 -23.80
CA GLU A 205 -16.06 2.68 -23.53
C GLU A 205 -15.26 1.37 -23.64
N LEU A 206 -14.01 1.36 -23.16
CA LEU A 206 -13.28 0.14 -22.81
C LEU A 206 -12.42 0.35 -21.55
N VAL A 207 -12.98 1.06 -20.58
CA VAL A 207 -12.53 0.89 -19.19
C VAL A 207 -13.16 -0.44 -18.73
N PRO A 208 -12.40 -1.53 -18.53
CA PRO A 208 -12.86 -2.52 -17.57
C PRO A 208 -13.03 -1.74 -16.26
N SER A 209 -14.27 -1.63 -15.81
CA SER A 209 -14.70 -0.85 -14.65
C SER A 209 -14.07 -1.28 -13.32
N ASP A 210 -13.00 -2.09 -13.32
CA ASP A 210 -12.37 -2.66 -12.13
C ASP A 210 -10.84 -2.52 -12.10
N THR A 211 -10.30 -1.41 -12.60
CA THR A 211 -8.95 -0.98 -12.18
C THR A 211 -8.93 0.51 -11.90
N SER A 212 -9.87 0.94 -11.06
CA SER A 212 -9.62 2.04 -10.14
C SER A 212 -8.41 1.67 -9.30
N SER A 213 -7.66 2.66 -8.83
CA SER A 213 -7.03 2.57 -7.52
C SER A 213 -8.12 2.12 -6.53
N GLN A 214 -8.30 0.83 -6.36
CA GLN A 214 -9.28 0.30 -5.43
C GLN A 214 -8.60 0.47 -4.09
N ALA A 215 -9.00 1.53 -3.37
CA ALA A 215 -8.90 1.52 -1.94
C ALA A 215 -9.36 0.12 -1.51
N ILE A 216 -8.42 -0.66 -0.97
CA ILE A 216 -8.68 -2.04 -0.61
C ILE A 216 -9.94 -2.04 0.26
N THR A 217 -11.06 -2.50 -0.27
CA THR A 217 -12.32 -2.48 0.45
C THR A 217 -12.31 -3.63 1.45
N LEU A 218 -12.99 -3.45 2.58
CA LEU A 218 -13.10 -4.49 3.60
C LEU A 218 -13.71 -5.78 3.03
N GLU A 219 -14.52 -5.69 1.98
CA GLU A 219 -15.09 -6.83 1.26
C GLU A 219 -14.05 -7.59 0.43
N MET A 220 -13.13 -6.89 -0.23
CA MET A 220 -12.02 -7.54 -0.95
C MET A 220 -11.05 -8.23 -0.01
N LEU A 221 -10.81 -7.63 1.17
CA LEU A 221 -9.99 -8.24 2.21
C LEU A 221 -10.61 -9.54 2.72
N GLN A 222 -11.93 -9.62 2.84
CA GLN A 222 -12.61 -10.82 3.33
C GLN A 222 -12.57 -12.01 2.37
N SER A 223 -12.24 -11.82 1.10
CA SER A 223 -12.25 -12.87 0.07
C SER A 223 -10.86 -13.40 -0.34
N LEU A 224 -9.78 -13.01 0.32
CA LEU A 224 -8.45 -13.56 0.02
C LEU A 224 -8.35 -15.02 0.48
N ASP A 225 -7.81 -15.88 -0.39
CA ASP A 225 -7.47 -17.25 -0.03
C ASP A 225 -6.13 -17.34 0.73
N ALA A 226 -5.85 -18.48 1.37
CA ALA A 226 -4.61 -18.69 2.11
C ALA A 226 -3.32 -18.50 1.27
N ALA A 227 -3.34 -18.75 -0.03
CA ALA A 227 -2.17 -18.57 -0.89
C ALA A 227 -1.90 -17.08 -1.13
N GLN A 228 -2.95 -16.32 -1.44
CA GLN A 228 -2.92 -14.87 -1.59
C GLN A 228 -2.50 -14.18 -0.28
N LEU A 229 -2.98 -14.67 0.86
CA LEU A 229 -2.57 -14.17 2.18
C LEU A 229 -1.08 -14.40 2.45
N ARG A 230 -0.53 -15.56 2.08
CA ARG A 230 0.92 -15.81 2.20
C ARG A 230 1.72 -14.87 1.32
N SER A 231 1.33 -14.69 0.06
CA SER A 231 2.01 -13.77 -0.85
C SER A 231 1.98 -12.32 -0.34
N LEU A 232 0.86 -11.89 0.22
CA LEU A 232 0.71 -10.55 0.82
C LEU A 232 1.62 -10.37 2.05
N LEU A 233 1.68 -11.38 2.92
CA LEU A 233 2.51 -11.35 4.12
C LEU A 233 4.01 -11.42 3.78
N GLN A 234 4.40 -12.19 2.76
CA GLN A 234 5.77 -12.21 2.24
C GLN A 234 6.17 -10.84 1.68
N GLN A 235 5.29 -10.19 0.92
CA GLN A 235 5.52 -8.83 0.42
C GLN A 235 5.61 -7.79 1.54
N SER A 236 4.92 -8.04 2.66
CA SER A 236 5.01 -7.23 3.89
C SER A 236 6.26 -7.52 4.73
N GLY A 237 7.11 -8.46 4.30
CA GLY A 237 8.39 -8.80 4.95
C GLY A 237 8.31 -9.95 5.96
N VAL A 238 7.25 -10.76 5.95
CA VAL A 238 7.17 -11.96 6.79
C VAL A 238 7.91 -13.12 6.13
N ASP A 239 8.88 -13.69 6.83
CA ASP A 239 9.70 -14.79 6.33
C ASP A 239 8.88 -16.06 6.02
N GLU A 240 9.20 -16.71 4.91
CA GLU A 240 8.53 -17.93 4.44
C GLU A 240 8.61 -19.09 5.45
N ALA A 241 9.71 -19.18 6.20
CA ALA A 241 9.89 -20.18 7.26
C ALA A 241 8.92 -20.00 8.43
N THR A 242 8.42 -18.78 8.65
CA THR A 242 7.40 -18.48 9.65
C THR A 242 6.01 -18.76 9.08
N LEU A 243 5.77 -18.43 7.81
CA LEU A 243 4.50 -18.72 7.12
C LEU A 243 4.25 -20.20 6.87
N SER A 244 5.31 -21.01 6.75
CA SER A 244 5.21 -22.47 6.61
C SER A 244 4.86 -23.18 7.92
N GLN A 245 4.98 -22.50 9.08
CA GLN A 245 4.62 -23.03 10.39
C GLN A 245 3.14 -22.82 10.74
N VAL A 246 2.44 -21.99 9.96
CA VAL A 246 1.02 -21.70 10.12
C VAL A 246 0.25 -22.39 9.00
N ASP A 247 -0.68 -23.27 9.37
CA ASP A 247 -1.57 -23.91 8.40
C ASP A 247 -2.60 -22.91 7.84
N ASP A 248 -3.10 -23.22 6.65
CA ASP A 248 -4.00 -22.35 5.86
C ASP A 248 -5.24 -21.94 6.66
N ALA A 249 -5.84 -22.86 7.40
CA ALA A 249 -7.03 -22.59 8.20
C ALA A 249 -6.75 -21.65 9.38
N THR A 250 -5.61 -21.83 10.05
CA THR A 250 -5.16 -20.91 11.11
C THR A 250 -4.83 -19.53 10.56
N LEU A 251 -4.21 -19.46 9.38
CA LEU A 251 -3.85 -18.19 8.73
C LEU A 251 -5.08 -17.37 8.34
N GLU A 252 -6.06 -18.03 7.71
CA GLU A 252 -7.35 -17.42 7.37
C GLU A 252 -8.11 -16.97 8.61
N ALA A 253 -8.15 -17.79 9.67
CA ALA A 253 -8.85 -17.45 10.91
C ALA A 253 -8.24 -16.23 11.63
N LEU A 254 -6.91 -16.14 11.70
CA LEU A 254 -6.21 -14.99 12.30
C LEU A 254 -6.48 -13.70 11.53
N TYR A 255 -6.49 -13.81 10.21
CA TYR A 255 -6.72 -12.66 9.34
C TYR A 255 -8.18 -12.18 9.38
N GLN A 256 -9.16 -13.11 9.38
CA GLN A 256 -10.57 -12.77 9.58
C GLN A 256 -10.83 -12.17 10.98
N GLN A 257 -10.11 -12.63 12.01
CA GLN A 257 -10.16 -12.04 13.34
C GLN A 257 -9.64 -10.59 13.33
N ALA A 258 -8.56 -10.32 12.59
CA ALA A 258 -8.00 -8.97 12.47
C ALA A 258 -8.89 -8.00 11.67
N LEU A 259 -9.70 -8.49 10.73
CA LEU A 259 -10.66 -7.67 9.98
C LEU A 259 -11.95 -7.33 10.76
N GLY A 260 -12.20 -8.03 11.87
CA GLY A 260 -13.40 -7.85 12.70
C GLY A 260 -13.26 -6.91 13.90
N GLU A 261 -12.05 -6.43 14.20
CA GLU A 261 -11.73 -5.47 15.28
C GLU A 261 -11.53 -4.04 14.76
#